data_AF-A0AAF0K9H8-F1
#
_entry.id   AF-A0AAF0K9H8-F1
#
_cell.length_a   1.000
_cell.length_b   1.000
_cell.length_c   1.000
_cell.angle_alpha   90.00
_cell.angle_beta   90.00
_cell.angle_gamma   90.00
#
_symmetry.space_group_name_H-M   'P 1'
#
loop_
_entity.id
_entity.type
_entity.pdbx_description
1 polymer ?
#
loop_
_entity_poly.entity_id
_entity_poly.type
_entity_poly.pdbx_seq_one_letter_code
_entity_poly.pdbx_strand_id
1 'polypeptide(L)'
;MFTHVMIGSNDLERARDFYDATFVALGGKPGEMDARGRLIYAHEGGQLMITTPIDGKPATVANGGTIGIAATTPDHVLAWHSAGVAHGGTAIESPPTARPNGAFVAYLRDPDGNKLTARTPPTK
;
A
#
# COMPACT_ATOMS: atom_id res chain seq x y z
N MET A 1 12.16 10.87 -5.62
CA MET A 1 12.97 11.38 -4.49
C MET A 1 13.19 10.33 -3.40
N PHE A 2 12.24 9.46 -3.04
CA PHE A 2 12.56 8.31 -2.16
C PHE A 2 13.19 7.16 -2.94
N THR A 3 14.20 6.50 -2.36
CA THR A 3 14.77 5.27 -2.93
C THR A 3 13.90 4.07 -2.62
N HIS A 4 13.33 4.02 -1.41
CA HIS A 4 12.37 3.04 -0.95
C HIS A 4 11.60 3.59 0.25
N VAL A 5 10.48 2.95 0.57
CA VAL A 5 9.72 3.15 1.81
C VAL A 5 9.67 1.81 2.54
N MET A 6 9.82 1.82 3.86
CA MET A 6 9.73 0.63 4.69
C MET A 6 8.72 0.86 5.81
N ILE A 7 7.84 -0.12 6.02
CA ILE A 7 6.89 -0.12 7.12
C ILE A 7 6.93 -1.45 7.87
N GLY A 8 6.57 -1.39 9.15
CA GLY A 8 6.55 -2.56 10.02
C GLY A 8 5.27 -3.37 9.85
N SER A 9 5.39 -4.69 10.00
CA SER A 9 4.26 -5.60 10.19
C SER A 9 4.50 -6.49 11.40
N ASN A 10 3.42 -6.86 12.09
CA ASN A 10 3.45 -7.87 13.16
C ASN A 10 3.23 -9.30 12.63
N ASP A 11 2.85 -9.45 11.37
CA ASP A 11 2.57 -10.74 10.72
C ASP A 11 2.83 -10.62 9.20
N LEU A 12 4.00 -11.10 8.77
CA LEU A 12 4.43 -10.98 7.38
C LEU A 12 3.61 -11.84 6.41
N GLU A 13 3.02 -12.95 6.84
CA GLU A 13 2.17 -13.77 5.96
C GLU A 13 0.86 -13.05 5.69
N ARG A 14 0.21 -12.53 6.74
CA ARG A 14 -0.99 -11.70 6.60
C ARG A 14 -0.73 -10.43 5.81
N ALA A 15 0.43 -9.80 6.01
CA ALA A 15 0.82 -8.65 5.22
C ALA A 15 1.04 -9.03 3.75
N ARG A 16 1.68 -10.18 3.46
CA ARG A 16 1.89 -10.68 2.10
C ARG A 16 0.55 -10.83 1.37
N ASP A 17 -0.44 -11.48 1.98
CA ASP A 17 -1.75 -11.69 1.35
C ASP A 17 -2.40 -10.36 0.93
N PHE A 18 -2.31 -9.34 1.78
CA PHE A 18 -2.81 -8.00 1.48
C PHE A 18 -1.99 -7.29 0.38
N TYR A 19 -0.67 -7.25 0.53
CA TYR A 19 0.19 -6.48 -0.37
C TYR A 19 0.33 -7.15 -1.75
N ASP A 20 0.34 -8.49 -1.83
CA ASP A 20 0.33 -9.21 -3.11
C ASP A 20 -0.96 -8.90 -3.88
N ALA A 21 -2.13 -9.00 -3.24
CA ALA A 21 -3.40 -8.72 -3.89
C ALA A 21 -3.49 -7.26 -4.37
N THR A 22 -3.06 -6.32 -3.54
CA THR A 22 -3.12 -4.89 -3.88
C THR A 22 -2.13 -4.50 -4.98
N PHE A 23 -0.90 -5.04 -5.00
CA PHE A 23 0.05 -4.75 -6.06
C PHE A 23 -0.31 -5.44 -7.38
N VAL A 24 -0.85 -6.67 -7.36
CA VAL A 24 -1.39 -7.32 -8.56
C VAL A 24 -2.56 -6.52 -9.14
N ALA A 25 -3.45 -5.99 -8.30
CA ALA A 25 -4.56 -5.15 -8.75
C ALA A 25 -4.14 -3.83 -9.40
N LEU A 26 -2.92 -3.34 -9.10
CA LEU A 26 -2.31 -2.17 -9.77
C LEU A 26 -1.63 -2.53 -11.10
N GLY A 27 -1.64 -3.81 -11.51
CA GLY A 27 -0.88 -4.32 -12.66
C GLY A 27 0.59 -4.62 -12.33
N GLY A 28 0.95 -4.64 -11.04
CA GLY A 28 2.26 -5.05 -10.54
C GLY A 28 2.39 -6.58 -10.40
N LYS A 29 3.34 -6.99 -9.56
CA LYS A 29 3.61 -8.40 -9.24
C LYS A 29 3.49 -8.65 -7.74
N PRO A 30 3.26 -9.90 -7.30
CA PRO A 30 3.43 -10.29 -5.90
C PRO A 30 4.82 -9.93 -5.38
N GLY A 31 4.93 -9.79 -4.07
CA GLY A 31 6.17 -9.41 -3.40
C GLY A 31 7.17 -10.54 -3.33
N GLU A 32 8.45 -10.21 -3.38
CA GLU A 32 9.54 -11.16 -3.20
C GLU A 32 10.12 -11.03 -1.79
N MET A 33 10.42 -12.16 -1.15
CA MET A 33 11.13 -12.16 0.13
C MET A 33 12.63 -12.13 -0.12
N ASP A 34 13.32 -11.18 0.48
CA ASP A 34 14.77 -11.12 0.39
C ASP A 34 15.47 -12.03 1.41
N ALA A 35 16.80 -12.13 1.30
CA ALA A 35 17.62 -12.94 2.19
C ALA A 35 17.58 -12.51 3.67
N ARG A 36 16.98 -11.36 4.00
CA ARG A 36 16.81 -10.84 5.36
C ARG A 36 15.38 -11.01 5.88
N GLY A 37 14.51 -11.71 5.14
CA GLY A 37 13.12 -11.94 5.52
C GLY A 37 12.21 -10.72 5.32
N ARG A 38 12.58 -9.78 4.45
CA ARG A 38 11.76 -8.59 4.14
C ARG A 38 10.97 -8.84 2.87
N LEU A 39 9.69 -8.48 2.87
CA LEU A 39 8.87 -8.51 1.66
C LEU A 39 9.10 -7.24 0.86
N ILE A 40 9.36 -7.39 -0.43
CA ILE A 40 9.71 -6.30 -1.34
C ILE A 40 8.69 -6.25 -2.48
N TYR A 41 8.09 -5.07 -2.64
CA TYR A 41 7.17 -4.75 -3.72
C TYR A 41 7.78 -3.64 -4.59
N ALA A 42 8.19 -4.00 -5.79
CA ALA A 42 8.72 -3.06 -6.79
C ALA A 42 7.69 -2.84 -7.89
N HIS A 43 7.34 -1.59 -8.15
CA HIS A 43 6.36 -1.23 -9.18
C HIS A 43 6.62 0.19 -9.69
N GLU A 44 6.65 0.38 -11.01
CA GLU A 44 6.82 1.69 -11.66
C GLU A 44 7.99 2.54 -11.11
N GLY A 45 9.13 1.88 -10.83
CA GLY A 45 10.33 2.52 -10.28
C GLY A 45 10.27 2.86 -8.79
N GLY A 46 9.16 2.61 -8.10
CA GLY A 46 9.01 2.70 -6.65
C GLY A 46 9.23 1.36 -5.95
N GLN A 47 9.63 1.41 -4.68
CA GLN A 47 9.82 0.22 -3.85
C GLN A 47 9.21 0.42 -2.46
N LEU A 48 8.25 -0.44 -2.10
CA LEU A 48 7.70 -0.57 -0.76
C LEU A 48 8.22 -1.88 -0.14
N MET A 49 8.69 -1.80 1.10
CA MET A 49 9.18 -2.97 1.83
C MET A 49 8.40 -3.15 3.13
N ILE A 50 8.04 -4.39 3.43
CA ILE A 50 7.37 -4.77 4.67
C ILE A 50 8.33 -5.65 5.47
N THR A 51 8.50 -5.35 6.75
CA THR A 51 9.46 -6.04 7.61
C THR A 51 8.93 -6.22 9.03
N THR A 52 9.39 -7.25 9.71
CA THR A 52 9.37 -7.26 11.17
C THR A 52 10.31 -6.15 11.68
N PRO A 53 9.92 -5.33 12.67
CA PRO A 53 10.79 -4.27 13.19
C PRO A 53 12.12 -4.80 13.73
N ILE A 54 13.22 -4.13 13.35
CA ILE A 54 14.58 -4.59 13.65
C ILE A 54 14.94 -4.49 15.14
N ASP A 55 14.27 -3.63 15.89
CA ASP A 55 14.48 -3.48 17.34
C ASP A 55 13.72 -4.52 18.17
N GLY A 56 13.00 -5.43 17.51
CA GLY A 56 12.23 -6.51 18.12
C GLY A 56 10.95 -6.06 18.83
N LYS A 57 10.59 -4.78 18.77
CA LYS A 57 9.32 -4.30 19.31
C LYS A 57 8.18 -4.54 18.32
N PRO A 58 6.92 -4.57 18.80
CA PRO A 58 5.77 -4.64 17.90
C PRO A 58 5.79 -3.51 16.85
N ALA A 59 5.38 -3.84 15.63
CA ALA A 59 5.17 -2.83 14.60
C ALA A 59 4.05 -1.90 15.04
N THR A 60 4.27 -0.60 14.85
CA THR A 60 3.32 0.46 15.20
C THR A 60 3.15 1.42 14.04
N VAL A 61 2.00 2.09 14.02
CA VAL A 61 1.63 3.02 12.96
C VAL A 61 2.12 4.43 13.28
N ALA A 62 2.53 5.17 12.24
CA ALA A 62 2.78 6.61 12.37
C ALA A 62 1.45 7.37 12.33
N ASN A 63 1.05 8.00 13.45
CA ASN A 63 -0.11 8.89 13.45
C ASN A 63 0.18 10.13 12.58
N GLY A 64 -0.63 10.36 11.55
CA GLY A 64 -0.39 11.36 10.50
C GLY A 64 0.47 10.86 9.33
N GLY A 65 1.12 9.69 9.45
CA GLY A 65 1.82 9.05 8.35
C GLY A 65 0.83 8.55 7.29
N THR A 66 1.18 8.70 6.02
CA THR A 66 0.42 8.14 4.88
C THR A 66 1.37 7.82 3.74
N ILE A 67 1.34 6.58 3.26
CA ILE A 67 2.14 6.16 2.10
C ILE A 67 1.26 6.24 0.85
N GLY A 68 1.67 7.07 -0.11
CA GLY A 68 0.99 7.23 -1.39
C GLY A 68 1.58 6.33 -2.47
N ILE A 69 0.72 5.51 -3.06
CA ILE A 69 1.01 4.62 -4.17
C ILE A 69 0.45 5.26 -5.44
N ALA A 70 1.31 5.40 -6.45
CA ALA A 70 0.89 5.93 -7.74
C ALA A 70 0.07 4.87 -8.48
N ALA A 71 -1.08 5.28 -9.03
CA ALA A 71 -1.89 4.48 -9.93
C ALA A 71 -2.00 5.21 -11.28
N THR A 72 -1.98 4.47 -12.38
CA THR A 72 -2.04 5.06 -13.72
C THR A 72 -3.46 5.45 -14.13
N THR A 73 -4.49 4.77 -13.61
CA THR A 73 -5.90 5.00 -13.97
C THR A 73 -6.83 4.95 -12.75
N PRO A 74 -8.03 5.55 -12.82
CA PRO A 74 -9.06 5.40 -11.78
C PRO A 74 -9.45 3.94 -11.55
N ASP A 75 -9.45 3.11 -12.59
CA ASP A 75 -9.75 1.67 -12.48
C ASP A 75 -8.72 0.93 -11.63
N HIS A 76 -7.43 1.26 -11.76
CA HIS A 76 -6.40 0.73 -10.87
C HIS A 76 -6.62 1.14 -9.41
N VAL A 77 -7.07 2.37 -9.15
CA VAL A 77 -7.39 2.83 -7.79
C VAL A 77 -8.59 2.05 -7.22
N LEU A 78 -9.64 1.82 -8.02
CA LEU A 78 -10.80 1.04 -7.63
C LEU A 78 -10.44 -0.43 -7.37
N ALA A 79 -9.66 -1.04 -8.27
CA ALA A 79 -9.21 -2.42 -8.13
C ALA A 79 -8.32 -2.59 -6.89
N TRP A 80 -7.36 -1.69 -6.68
CA TRP A 80 -6.50 -1.67 -5.49
C TRP A 80 -7.31 -1.57 -4.21
N HIS A 81 -8.30 -0.67 -4.16
CA HIS A 81 -9.16 -0.51 -2.99
C HIS A 81 -9.99 -1.76 -2.72
N SER A 82 -10.62 -2.33 -3.76
CA SER A 82 -11.43 -3.55 -3.64
C SER A 82 -10.60 -4.75 -3.19
N ALA A 83 -9.42 -4.94 -3.78
CA ALA A 83 -8.50 -6.02 -3.40
C ALA A 83 -8.03 -5.86 -1.96
N GLY A 84 -7.65 -4.64 -1.56
CA GLY A 84 -7.20 -4.40 -0.20
C GLY A 84 -8.27 -4.70 0.85
N VAL A 85 -9.52 -4.30 0.63
CA VAL A 85 -10.64 -4.64 1.54
C VAL A 85 -10.88 -6.15 1.60
N ALA A 86 -10.85 -6.84 0.46
CA ALA A 86 -11.07 -8.28 0.40
C ALA A 86 -9.96 -9.09 1.09
N HIS A 87 -8.75 -8.53 1.19
CA HIS A 87 -7.56 -9.20 1.73
C HIS A 87 -7.09 -8.60 3.06
N GLY A 88 -8.04 -8.23 3.94
CA GLY A 88 -7.76 -7.89 5.34
C GLY A 88 -7.42 -6.43 5.62
N GLY A 89 -7.44 -5.57 4.60
CA GLY A 89 -7.39 -4.12 4.77
C GLY A 89 -8.72 -3.52 5.20
N THR A 90 -8.68 -2.30 5.70
CA THR A 90 -9.87 -1.55 6.12
C THR A 90 -10.05 -0.29 5.27
N ALA A 91 -11.21 -0.17 4.62
CA ALA A 91 -11.62 1.08 3.97
C ALA A 91 -11.77 2.20 5.00
N ILE A 92 -11.16 3.35 4.72
CA ILE A 92 -11.21 4.52 5.59
C ILE A 92 -11.50 5.79 4.79
N GLU A 93 -11.86 6.85 5.50
CA GLU A 93 -12.29 8.13 4.91
C GLU A 93 -13.53 7.97 4.00
N SER A 94 -13.52 8.66 2.85
CA SER A 94 -14.57 8.58 1.83
C SER A 94 -14.29 7.43 0.86
N PRO A 95 -15.34 6.88 0.22
CA PRO A 95 -15.18 5.95 -0.89
C PRO A 95 -14.24 6.51 -1.99
N PRO A 96 -13.64 5.64 -2.83
CA PRO A 96 -12.81 6.09 -3.95
C PRO A 96 -13.50 7.18 -4.76
N THR A 97 -12.87 8.34 -4.88
CA THR A 97 -13.50 9.53 -5.47
C THR A 97 -12.50 10.44 -6.16
N ALA A 98 -12.99 11.18 -7.16
CA ALA A 98 -12.27 12.29 -7.74
C ALA A 98 -12.13 13.45 -6.73
N ARG A 99 -10.99 14.14 -6.79
CA ARG A 99 -10.68 15.35 -6.01
C ARG A 99 -10.75 16.60 -6.92
N PRO A 100 -10.83 17.82 -6.35
CA PRO A 100 -10.96 19.05 -7.15
C PRO A 100 -9.84 19.25 -8.19
N ASN A 101 -8.63 18.77 -7.91
CA ASN A 101 -7.47 18.80 -8.81
C ASN A 101 -7.49 17.69 -9.90
N GLY A 102 -8.60 16.96 -10.02
CA GLY A 102 -8.78 15.92 -11.03
C GLY A 102 -8.08 14.58 -10.72
N ALA A 103 -7.37 14.45 -9.59
CA ALA A 103 -6.86 13.16 -9.16
C ALA A 103 -8.00 12.27 -8.64
N PHE A 104 -7.98 10.98 -8.96
CA PHE A 104 -8.86 9.97 -8.37
C PHE A 104 -8.12 9.25 -7.25
N VAL A 105 -8.73 9.15 -6.06
CA VAL A 105 -8.03 8.77 -4.81
C VAL A 105 -8.86 7.78 -4.01
N ALA A 106 -8.20 6.77 -3.42
CA ALA A 106 -8.74 5.89 -2.39
C ALA A 106 -7.80 5.79 -1.19
N TYR A 107 -8.33 5.39 -0.04
CA TYR A 107 -7.56 5.19 1.20
C TYR A 107 -7.87 3.85 1.84
N LEU A 108 -6.84 3.22 2.39
CA LEU A 108 -6.95 2.00 3.18
C LEU A 108 -6.08 2.11 4.44
N ARG A 109 -6.41 1.32 5.45
CA ARG A 109 -5.41 0.78 6.38
C ARG A 109 -5.05 -0.63 5.96
N ASP A 110 -3.77 -0.96 6.01
CA ASP A 110 -3.31 -2.34 5.90
C ASP A 110 -3.68 -3.15 7.18
N PRO A 111 -3.41 -4.46 7.23
CA PRO A 111 -3.74 -5.30 8.38
C PRO A 111 -3.06 -4.92 9.71
N ASP A 112 -1.97 -4.16 9.66
CA ASP A 112 -1.26 -3.62 10.84
C ASP A 112 -1.66 -2.16 11.16
N GLY A 113 -2.57 -1.59 10.37
CA GLY A 113 -3.11 -0.26 10.56
C GLY A 113 -2.35 0.86 9.84
N ASN A 114 -1.29 0.57 9.07
CA ASN A 114 -0.56 1.57 8.30
C ASN A 114 -1.50 2.24 7.29
N LYS A 115 -1.51 3.57 7.24
CA LYS A 115 -2.40 4.31 6.33
C LYS A 115 -1.78 4.40 4.95
N LEU A 116 -2.52 3.92 3.95
CA LEU A 116 -2.13 3.90 2.54
C LEU A 116 -3.12 4.72 1.70
N THR A 117 -2.66 5.24 0.58
CA THR A 117 -3.51 5.79 -0.46
C THR A 117 -3.04 5.36 -1.84
N ALA A 118 -3.96 5.01 -2.73
CA ALA A 118 -3.69 4.90 -4.16
C ALA A 118 -4.31 6.10 -4.86
N ARG A 119 -3.57 6.74 -5.77
CA ARG A 119 -4.10 7.86 -6.54
C ARG A 119 -3.54 8.00 -7.95
N THR A 120 -4.35 8.55 -8.84
CA THR A 120 -3.89 9.01 -10.15
C THR A 120 -3.12 10.33 -10.06
N PRO A 121 -2.32 10.68 -11.08
CA PRO A 121 -1.80 12.03 -11.22
C PRO A 121 -2.95 13.06 -11.26
N PRO A 122 -2.76 14.26 -10.70
CA PRO A 122 -3.65 15.39 -10.94
C PRO A 122 -3.73 15.71 -12.43
N THR A 123 -4.90 16.17 -12.87
CA THR A 123 -5.15 16.55 -14.28
C THR A 123 -5.54 18.02 -14.43
N LYS A 124 -5.55 18.77 -13.32
CA LYS A 124 -5.84 20.20 -13.25
C LYS A 124 -4.81 20.91 -12.39
#